data_AF-A0A2D9JDJ2-F1
#
_entry.id   AF-A0A2D9JDJ2-F1
#
_cell.length_a   1.000
_cell.length_b   1.000
_cell.length_c   1.000
_cell.angle_alpha   90.00
_cell.angle_beta   90.00
_cell.angle_gamma   90.00
#
_symmetry.space_group_name_H-M   'P 1'
#
loop_
_entity.id
_entity.type
_entity.pdbx_description
1 polymer ?
#
loop_
_entity_poly.entity_id
_entity_poly.type
_entity_poly.pdbx_seq_one_letter_code
_entity_poly.pdbx_strand_id
1 'polypeptide(L)'
;MAILERILAATRAGKLTWVDDVNDWRKTGIGNDSSISYRFRYIEAPPQVGADPYMLEMMMPGLNAGFFIGTEGYALLFDIHVASTGGVPGDTQFAEDFLDRYDL
;
A
#
# COMPACT_ATOMS: atom_id res chain seq x y z
N MET A 1 -9.27 -8.81 -5.13
CA MET A 1 -8.71 -8.32 -6.40
C MET A 1 -9.51 -7.16 -6.98
N ALA A 2 -10.73 -7.38 -7.48
CA ALA A 2 -11.57 -6.31 -8.03
C ALA A 2 -11.77 -5.07 -7.12
N ILE A 3 -11.66 -5.22 -5.80
CA ILE A 3 -11.75 -4.10 -4.85
C ILE A 3 -10.51 -3.19 -4.87
N LEU A 4 -9.29 -3.76 -4.91
CA LEU A 4 -8.04 -2.99 -4.91
C LEU A 4 -7.91 -2.18 -6.20
N GLU A 5 -8.24 -2.78 -7.34
CA GLU A 5 -8.24 -2.11 -8.64
C GLU A 5 -9.23 -0.94 -8.68
N ARG A 6 -10.43 -1.11 -8.08
CA ARG A 6 -11.41 -0.02 -7.95
C ARG A 6 -10.90 1.11 -7.07
N ILE A 7 -10.23 0.79 -5.97
CA ILE A 7 -9.63 1.79 -5.08
C ILE A 7 -8.50 2.52 -5.79
N LEU A 8 -7.63 1.81 -6.51
CA LEU A 8 -6.57 2.39 -7.32
C LEU A 8 -7.12 3.35 -8.38
N ALA A 9 -8.13 2.91 -9.13
CA ALA A 9 -8.79 3.75 -10.13
C ALA A 9 -9.43 5.01 -9.51
N ALA A 10 -10.06 4.88 -8.34
CA ALA A 10 -10.65 6.02 -7.63
C ALA A 10 -9.58 7.00 -7.11
N THR A 11 -8.46 6.50 -6.59
CA THR A 11 -7.31 7.30 -6.16
C THR A 11 -6.69 8.05 -7.34
N ARG A 12 -6.40 7.37 -8.45
CA ARG A 12 -5.86 7.99 -9.68
C ARG A 12 -6.79 9.06 -10.26
N ALA A 13 -8.10 8.85 -10.14
CA ALA A 13 -9.10 9.82 -10.56
C ALA A 13 -9.30 11.00 -9.58
N GLY A 14 -8.53 11.08 -8.49
CA GLY A 14 -8.66 12.13 -7.47
C GLY A 14 -9.97 12.07 -6.68
N LYS A 15 -10.68 10.94 -6.70
CA LYS A 15 -11.95 10.75 -5.98
C LYS A 15 -11.74 10.39 -4.51
N LEU A 16 -10.54 9.93 -4.15
CA LEU A 16 -10.14 9.61 -2.79
C LEU A 16 -9.05 10.58 -2.35
N THR A 17 -9.31 11.30 -1.26
CA THR A 17 -8.32 12.17 -0.63
C THR A 17 -7.66 11.41 0.50
N TRP A 18 -6.36 11.16 0.36
CA TRP A 18 -5.58 10.42 1.34
C TRP A 18 -4.86 11.39 2.27
N VAL A 19 -4.89 11.10 3.57
CA VAL A 19 -4.22 11.86 4.61
C VAL A 19 -3.43 10.93 5.50
N ASP A 20 -2.31 11.41 6.02
CA ASP A 20 -1.57 10.68 7.06
C ASP A 20 -2.38 10.66 8.36
N ASP A 21 -2.28 9.54 9.07
CA ASP A 21 -2.94 9.25 10.33
C ASP A 21 -1.94 8.70 11.35
N VAL A 22 -2.40 8.40 12.55
CA VAL A 22 -1.58 7.83 13.63
C VAL A 22 -0.90 6.51 13.22
N ASN A 23 0.28 6.23 13.75
CA ASN A 23 1.02 4.96 13.57
C ASN A 23 1.29 4.58 12.11
N ASP A 24 1.71 5.54 11.30
CA ASP A 24 2.09 5.39 9.88
C ASP A 24 0.96 4.88 8.97
N TRP A 25 -0.28 5.01 9.41
CA TRP A 25 -1.43 4.75 8.57
C TRP A 25 -1.68 5.93 7.65
N ARG A 26 -2.04 5.64 6.40
CA ARG A 26 -2.64 6.61 5.50
C ARG A 26 -4.11 6.24 5.30
N LYS A 27 -5.01 7.22 5.41
CA LYS A 27 -6.46 7.00 5.35
C LYS A 27 -7.17 7.88 4.35
N THR A 28 -8.30 7.41 3.85
CA THR A 28 -9.27 8.19 3.10
C THR A 28 -10.68 7.89 3.58
N GLY A 29 -11.54 8.91 3.61
CA GLY A 29 -12.95 8.75 3.99
C GLY A 29 -13.77 8.18 2.83
N ILE A 30 -14.65 7.24 3.13
CA ILE A 30 -15.63 6.68 2.20
C ILE A 30 -17.04 6.76 2.82
N GLY A 31 -17.85 7.70 2.36
CA GLY A 31 -19.18 7.94 2.95
C GLY A 31 -19.12 8.67 4.30
N ASN A 32 -20.16 8.53 5.13
CA ASN A 32 -20.35 9.40 6.30
C ASN A 32 -19.46 9.04 7.51
N ASP A 33 -19.15 7.76 7.75
CA ASP A 33 -18.38 7.31 8.94
C ASP A 33 -17.42 6.14 8.64
N SER A 34 -17.12 5.87 7.38
CA SER A 34 -16.24 4.76 7.00
C SER A 34 -14.95 5.29 6.38
N SER A 35 -13.88 4.53 6.54
CA SER A 35 -12.58 4.85 5.96
C SER A 35 -11.94 3.62 5.35
N ILE A 36 -11.06 3.88 4.38
CA ILE A 36 -10.07 2.92 3.91
C ILE A 36 -8.74 3.40 4.45
N SER A 37 -7.96 2.52 5.05
CA SER A 37 -6.61 2.82 5.51
C SER A 37 -5.63 1.76 5.05
N TYR A 38 -4.38 2.15 4.85
CA TYR A 38 -3.29 1.23 4.60
C TYR A 38 -1.99 1.71 5.27
N ARG A 39 -1.04 0.79 5.46
CA ARG A 39 0.32 1.13 5.92
C ARG A 39 1.36 0.13 5.45
N PHE A 40 2.63 0.53 5.51
CA PHE A 40 3.77 -0.38 5.46
C PHE A 40 4.04 -0.93 6.86
N ARG A 41 4.30 -2.24 6.93
CA ARG A 41 4.78 -2.90 8.14
C ARG A 41 6.07 -3.62 7.82
N TYR A 42 7.10 -3.31 8.59
CA TYR A 42 8.29 -4.15 8.71
C TYR A 42 8.01 -5.20 9.79
N ILE A 43 8.17 -6.47 9.45
CA ILE A 43 8.05 -7.58 10.39
C ILE A 43 9.46 -8.00 10.75
N GLU A 44 9.85 -7.89 12.01
CA GLU A 44 11.15 -8.43 12.43
C GLU A 44 11.07 -9.96 12.44
N ALA A 45 11.48 -10.60 11.34
CA ALA A 45 11.58 -12.05 11.27
C ALA A 45 12.89 -12.49 11.95
N PRO A 46 12.88 -13.57 12.78
CA PRO A 46 14.10 -14.24 13.21
C PRO A 46 14.95 -14.63 12.00
N PRO A 47 16.28 -14.75 12.11
CA PRO A 47 17.23 -14.75 11.01
C PRO A 47 16.97 -15.90 10.02
N GLN A 48 16.08 -15.65 9.05
CA GLN A 48 15.90 -16.46 7.86
C GLN A 48 16.56 -15.68 6.73
N VAL A 49 17.68 -16.22 6.24
CA VAL A 49 18.45 -15.62 5.16
C VAL A 49 17.57 -15.55 3.90
N GLY A 50 17.31 -14.34 3.40
CA GLY A 50 16.65 -14.09 2.12
C GLY A 50 15.15 -13.77 2.16
N ALA A 51 14.55 -13.54 3.34
CA ALA A 51 13.16 -13.08 3.43
C ALA A 51 13.11 -11.59 3.78
N ASP A 52 12.79 -10.74 2.79
CA ASP A 52 12.48 -9.32 3.03
C ASP A 52 11.12 -9.21 3.71
N PRO A 53 11.05 -8.81 5.00
CA PRO A 53 9.86 -9.06 5.79
C PRO A 53 8.93 -7.83 5.74
N TYR A 54 8.71 -7.29 4.54
CA TYR A 54 7.82 -6.16 4.35
C TYR A 54 6.44 -6.63 3.92
N MET A 55 5.43 -6.03 4.55
CA MET A 55 4.03 -6.27 4.26
C MET A 55 3.30 -4.94 4.13
N LEU A 56 2.38 -4.88 3.18
CA LEU A 56 1.38 -3.81 3.12
C LEU A 56 0.09 -4.30 3.77
N GLU A 57 -0.40 -3.55 4.75
CA GLU A 57 -1.68 -3.82 5.42
C GLU A 57 -2.76 -2.87 4.90
N MET A 58 -3.98 -3.36 4.74
CA MET A 58 -5.15 -2.57 4.38
C MET A 58 -6.33 -2.90 5.30
N MET A 59 -7.03 -1.87 5.75
CA MET A 59 -8.27 -1.98 6.51
C MET A 59 -9.38 -1.17 5.83
N MET A 60 -10.54 -1.77 5.72
CA MET A 60 -11.79 -1.11 5.33
C MET A 60 -12.98 -1.85 5.96
N PRO A 61 -14.20 -1.28 6.01
CA PRO A 61 -15.35 -1.97 6.54
C PRO A 61 -15.55 -3.34 5.88
N GLY A 62 -15.52 -4.41 6.70
CA GLY A 62 -15.68 -5.78 6.24
C GLY A 62 -14.44 -6.44 5.62
N LEU A 63 -13.28 -5.78 5.57
CA LEU A 63 -12.04 -6.35 5.05
C LEU A 63 -10.81 -5.87 5.83
N ASN A 64 -10.02 -6.83 6.32
CA ASN A 64 -8.67 -6.60 6.82
C ASN A 64 -7.74 -7.58 6.09
N ALA A 65 -6.74 -7.06 5.38
CA ALA A 65 -5.84 -7.85 4.56
C ALA A 65 -4.40 -7.38 4.69
N GLY A 66 -3.47 -8.33 4.71
CA GLY A 66 -2.04 -8.11 4.61
C GLY A 66 -1.49 -8.75 3.35
N PHE A 67 -0.60 -8.05 2.65
CA PHE A 67 0.00 -8.50 1.41
C PHE A 67 1.52 -8.47 1.53
N PHE A 68 2.17 -9.60 1.29
CA PHE A 68 3.62 -9.70 1.23
C PHE A 68 4.16 -9.29 -0.15
N ILE A 69 5.42 -8.83 -0.18
CA ILE A 69 6.13 -8.57 -1.43
C ILE A 69 6.00 -9.76 -2.40
N GLY A 70 5.86 -9.46 -3.69
CA GLY A 70 5.72 -10.47 -4.75
C GLY A 70 4.28 -10.96 -4.96
N THR A 71 3.33 -10.59 -4.10
CA THR A 71 1.91 -10.85 -4.34
C THR A 71 1.27 -9.75 -5.18
N GLU A 72 0.27 -10.10 -5.98
CA GLU A 72 -0.47 -9.13 -6.80
C GLU A 72 -1.20 -8.07 -5.94
N GLY A 73 -1.70 -8.47 -4.77
CA GLY A 73 -2.30 -7.54 -3.82
C GLY A 73 -1.31 -6.52 -3.26
N TYR A 74 -0.04 -6.91 -3.08
CA TYR A 74 1.03 -5.98 -2.71
C TYR A 74 1.28 -4.98 -3.83
N ALA A 75 1.43 -5.45 -5.07
CA ALA A 75 1.67 -4.57 -6.22
C ALA A 75 0.55 -3.52 -6.38
N LEU A 76 -0.72 -3.93 -6.28
CA LEU A 76 -1.87 -3.02 -6.39
C LEU A 76 -1.94 -2.02 -5.23
N LEU A 77 -1.68 -2.46 -4.00
CA LEU A 77 -1.73 -1.59 -2.83
C LEU A 77 -0.53 -0.63 -2.78
N PHE A 78 0.61 -1.07 -3.31
CA PHE A 78 1.78 -0.23 -3.53
C PHE A 78 1.49 0.88 -4.55
N ASP A 79 0.84 0.54 -5.66
CA ASP A 79 0.38 1.51 -6.66
C ASP A 79 -0.63 2.53 -6.09
N ILE A 80 -1.50 2.09 -5.17
CA ILE A 80 -2.37 2.99 -4.41
C ILE A 80 -1.53 3.93 -3.56
N HIS A 81 -0.47 3.42 -2.91
CA HIS A 81 0.42 4.26 -2.11
C HIS A 81 1.08 5.35 -2.94
N VAL A 82 1.70 5.00 -4.07
CA VAL A 82 2.34 5.97 -4.97
C VAL A 82 1.33 7.03 -5.45
N ALA A 83 0.15 6.60 -5.90
CA ALA A 83 -0.88 7.54 -6.34
C ALA A 83 -1.33 8.49 -5.22
N SER A 84 -1.45 7.97 -3.99
CA SER A 84 -1.94 8.74 -2.84
C SER A 84 -0.95 9.80 -2.33
N THR A 85 0.33 9.66 -2.66
CA THR A 85 1.40 10.61 -2.31
C THR A 85 1.67 11.60 -3.45
N GLY A 86 0.94 11.50 -4.57
CA GLY A 86 1.09 12.36 -5.74
C GLY A 86 2.12 11.85 -6.75
N GLY A 87 2.63 10.63 -6.59
CA GLY A 87 3.49 9.98 -7.58
C GLY A 87 2.72 9.41 -8.77
N VAL A 88 3.44 8.97 -9.80
CA VAL A 88 2.87 8.32 -10.99
C VAL A 88 2.97 6.80 -10.82
N PRO A 89 1.85 6.07 -10.72
CA PRO A 89 1.85 4.61 -10.55
C PRO A 89 2.38 3.87 -11.78
N GLY A 90 2.99 2.71 -11.59
CA GLY A 90 3.65 1.95 -12.67
C GLY A 90 5.03 2.48 -13.06
N ASP A 91 5.58 3.43 -12.30
CA ASP A 91 6.98 3.80 -12.41
C ASP A 91 7.82 2.71 -11.72
N THR A 92 8.34 1.76 -12.52
CA THR A 92 9.25 0.72 -12.04
C THR A 92 10.51 1.31 -11.40
N GLN A 93 10.79 2.58 -11.67
CA GLN A 93 11.89 3.33 -11.08
C GLN A 93 11.84 3.33 -9.55
N PHE A 94 10.66 3.33 -8.91
CA PHE A 94 10.61 3.21 -7.45
C PHE A 94 11.00 1.80 -6.98
N ALA A 95 10.55 0.75 -7.67
CA ALA A 95 10.91 -0.62 -7.29
C ALA A 95 12.43 -0.82 -7.44
N GLU A 96 13.00 -0.28 -8.52
CA GLU A 96 14.46 -0.20 -8.72
C GLU A 96 15.13 0.63 -7.62
N ASP A 97 14.65 1.85 -7.32
CA ASP A 97 15.20 2.71 -6.27
C ASP A 97 15.07 2.08 -4.87
N PHE A 98 14.01 1.31 -4.62
CA PHE A 98 13.79 0.58 -3.37
C PHE A 98 14.77 -0.58 -3.25
N LEU A 99 14.92 -1.39 -4.30
CA LEU A 99 15.90 -2.47 -4.35
C LEU A 99 17.33 -1.92 -4.20
N ASP A 100 17.68 -0.88 -4.95
CA ASP A 100 18.99 -0.20 -4.89
C ASP A 100 19.25 0.43 -3.51
N ARG A 101 18.24 1.05 -2.89
CA ARG A 101 18.37 1.67 -1.56
C ARG A 101 18.63 0.66 -0.45
N TYR A 102 18.19 -0.57 -0.63
CA TYR A 102 18.32 -1.64 0.36
C TYR A 102 19.27 -2.77 -0.07
N ASP A 103 19.99 -2.60 -1.19
CA ASP A 103 21.02 -3.49 -1.73
C ASP A 103 20.49 -4.91 -2.05
N LEU A 104 19.32 -4.97 -2.71
CA LEU A 104 18.57 -6.19 -3.07
C LEU A 104 18.59 -6.49 -4.57
#